data_AF-A0A952KU28-F1
#
_entry.id   AF-A0A952KU28-F1
#
_cell.length_a   1.000
_cell.length_b   1.000
_cell.length_c   1.000
_cell.angle_alpha   90.00
_cell.angle_beta   90.00
_cell.angle_gamma   90.00
#
_symmetry.space_group_name_H-M   'P 1'
#
loop_
_entity.id
_entity.type
_entity.pdbx_description
1 polymer ?
#
loop_
_entity_poly.entity_id
_entity_poly.type
_entity_poly.pdbx_seq_one_letter_code
_entity_poly.pdbx_strand_id
1 'polypeptide(L)'
;MAAKAHRDLYLREVWPNGLQEKIVGLKERDLDAIEFAVRFLEEDPWFFRSGYLKEEIVQRLGQCPRSSLQDERLRTVVLQRCEGPTRREFRRYCRLARRLKAPHFEEALNKLTQASSPRTVRHASWVLEAIPK
;
A
#
# COMPACT_ATOMS: atom_id res chain seq x y z
N MET A 1 22.03 -5.15 -5.93
CA MET A 1 22.16 -6.05 -4.76
C MET A 1 22.18 -5.33 -3.39
N ALA A 2 21.75 -4.06 -3.29
CA ALA A 2 21.65 -3.35 -1.99
C ALA A 2 20.24 -3.39 -1.36
N ALA A 3 19.18 -3.57 -2.16
CA ALA A 3 17.79 -3.53 -1.69
C ALA A 3 17.33 -4.77 -0.90
N LYS A 4 18.06 -5.89 -0.98
CA LYS A 4 17.69 -7.14 -0.30
C LYS A 4 18.21 -7.19 1.14
N ALA A 5 19.40 -6.63 1.40
CA ALA A 5 20.03 -6.63 2.72
C ALA A 5 19.35 -5.66 3.70
N HIS A 6 18.85 -4.52 3.20
CA HIS A 6 18.11 -3.55 4.02
C HIS A 6 16.71 -4.04 4.43
N ARG A 7 16.13 -4.97 3.63
CA ARG A 7 14.78 -5.51 3.76
C ARG A 7 14.61 -6.47 4.94
N ASP A 8 15.66 -7.22 5.30
CA ASP A 8 15.65 -8.17 6.42
C ASP A 8 16.02 -7.50 7.77
N LEU A 9 16.78 -6.41 7.75
CA LEU A 9 17.22 -5.70 8.96
C LEU A 9 16.07 -4.92 9.62
N TYR A 10 15.29 -4.16 8.84
CA TYR A 10 14.15 -3.40 9.38
C TYR A 10 13.08 -4.31 9.98
N LEU A 11 12.82 -5.45 9.34
CA LEU A 11 11.90 -6.45 9.88
C LEU A 11 12.47 -7.13 11.14
N ARG A 12 13.79 -7.38 11.23
CA ARG A 12 14.41 -7.93 12.44
C ARG A 12 14.39 -6.99 13.64
N GLU A 13 14.56 -5.69 13.44
CA GLU A 13 14.52 -4.72 14.53
C GLU A 13 13.11 -4.51 15.10
N VAL A 14 12.08 -4.65 14.26
CA VAL A 14 10.67 -4.41 14.64
C VAL A 14 9.94 -5.71 15.04
N TRP A 15 10.48 -6.88 14.71
CA TRP A 15 9.87 -8.18 15.01
C TRP A 15 10.38 -8.77 16.32
N PRO A 16 9.54 -9.40 17.17
CA PRO A 16 8.09 -9.61 17.02
C PRO A 16 7.22 -8.51 17.68
N ASN A 17 7.73 -7.80 18.68
CA ASN A 17 6.91 -6.96 19.55
C ASN A 17 6.57 -5.60 18.92
N GLY A 18 7.55 -4.96 18.26
CA GLY A 18 7.35 -3.64 17.64
C GLY A 18 6.31 -3.65 16.52
N LEU A 19 6.16 -4.74 15.78
CA LEU A 19 5.13 -4.86 14.75
C LEU A 19 3.72 -4.86 15.35
N GLN A 20 3.51 -5.62 16.43
CA GLN A 20 2.21 -5.66 17.11
C GLN A 20 1.87 -4.30 17.73
N GLU A 21 2.82 -3.66 18.38
CA GLU A 21 2.69 -2.30 18.92
C GLU A 21 2.29 -1.30 17.83
N LYS A 22 2.96 -1.31 16.67
CA LYS A 22 2.62 -0.42 15.56
C LYS A 22 1.25 -0.72 14.95
N ILE A 23 0.82 -1.99 14.90
CA ILE A 23 -0.55 -2.34 14.49
C ILE A 23 -1.60 -1.84 15.49
N VAL A 24 -1.29 -1.88 16.79
CA VAL A 24 -2.14 -1.31 17.85
C VAL A 24 -2.18 0.21 17.73
N GLY A 25 -1.04 0.87 17.60
CA GLY A 25 -0.95 2.33 17.42
C GLY A 25 -1.70 2.84 16.19
N LEU A 26 -1.78 2.05 15.11
CA LEU A 26 -2.63 2.35 13.95
C LEU A 26 -4.12 2.47 14.32
N LYS A 27 -4.61 1.74 15.32
CA LYS A 27 -6.00 1.88 15.82
C LYS A 27 -6.18 3.20 16.57
N GLU A 28 -5.14 3.62 17.27
CA GLU A 28 -5.10 4.86 18.05
C GLU A 28 -4.77 6.09 17.19
N ARG A 29 -4.52 5.90 15.88
CA ARG A 29 -4.11 6.93 14.92
C ARG A 29 -2.79 7.60 15.29
N ASP A 30 -1.91 6.83 15.93
CA ASP A 30 -0.56 7.26 16.26
C ASP A 30 0.24 7.60 14.98
N LEU A 31 0.92 8.74 14.98
CA LEU A 31 1.62 9.26 13.80
C LEU A 31 2.79 8.36 13.39
N ASP A 32 3.53 7.81 14.37
CA ASP A 32 4.63 6.90 14.10
C ASP A 32 4.15 5.56 13.56
N ALA A 33 3.00 5.08 14.05
CA ALA A 33 2.34 3.89 13.52
C ALA A 33 1.85 4.08 12.07
N ILE A 34 1.33 5.25 11.74
CA ILE A 34 0.92 5.60 10.37
C ILE A 34 2.15 5.60 9.45
N GLU A 35 3.23 6.25 9.87
CA GLU A 35 4.47 6.30 9.09
C GLU A 35 5.08 4.91 8.90
N PHE A 36 5.13 4.10 9.96
CA PHE A 36 5.53 2.70 9.90
C PHE A 36 4.69 1.92 8.87
N ALA A 37 3.38 2.11 8.90
CA ALA A 37 2.45 1.40 8.03
C ALA A 37 2.64 1.78 6.55
N VAL A 38 2.90 3.06 6.25
CA VAL A 38 3.25 3.49 4.88
C VAL A 38 4.53 2.80 4.43
N ARG A 39 5.60 2.84 5.22
CA ARG A 39 6.88 2.18 4.91
C ARG A 39 6.74 0.67 4.72
N PHE A 40 5.92 0.03 5.55
CA PHE A 40 5.64 -1.39 5.44
C PHE A 40 4.98 -1.74 4.10
N LEU A 41 4.06 -0.90 3.61
CA LEU A 41 3.43 -1.09 2.31
C LEU A 41 4.37 -0.77 1.14
N GLU A 42 5.31 0.16 1.30
CA GLU A 42 6.36 0.45 0.31
C GLU A 42 7.31 -0.75 0.14
N GLU A 43 7.78 -1.34 1.24
CA GLU A 43 8.74 -2.44 1.21
C GLU A 43 8.16 -3.77 0.70
N ASP A 44 6.85 -3.93 0.73
CA ASP A 44 6.13 -5.13 0.30
C ASP A 44 6.64 -6.46 0.90
N PRO A 45 6.94 -6.57 2.20
CA PRO A 45 7.61 -7.76 2.72
C PRO A 45 6.76 -9.03 2.49
N TRP A 46 7.39 -10.11 2.06
CA TRP A 46 6.73 -11.37 1.70
C TRP A 46 7.13 -12.49 2.65
N PHE A 47 6.24 -12.83 3.57
CA PHE A 47 6.40 -13.89 4.56
C PHE A 47 5.05 -14.53 4.90
N PHE A 48 5.06 -15.60 5.70
CA PHE A 48 3.84 -16.30 6.13
C PHE A 48 2.83 -15.33 6.75
N ARG A 49 1.59 -15.34 6.25
CA ARG A 49 0.48 -14.43 6.65
C ARG A 49 0.68 -12.93 6.37
N SER A 50 1.76 -12.52 5.67
CA SER A 50 1.99 -11.11 5.30
C SER A 50 0.82 -10.48 4.52
N GLY A 51 0.09 -11.26 3.72
CA GLY A 51 -1.12 -10.77 3.01
C GLY A 51 -2.26 -10.34 3.94
N TYR A 52 -2.48 -11.06 5.05
CA TYR A 52 -3.48 -10.68 6.06
C TYR A 52 -3.08 -9.39 6.76
N LEU A 53 -1.81 -9.28 7.11
CA LEU A 53 -1.25 -8.10 7.73
C LEU A 53 -1.35 -6.87 6.82
N LYS A 54 -1.04 -7.00 5.53
CA LYS A 54 -1.21 -5.92 4.54
C LYS A 54 -2.68 -5.53 4.39
N GLU A 55 -3.59 -6.49 4.31
CA GLU A 55 -5.03 -6.21 4.26
C GLU A 55 -5.48 -5.38 5.48
N GLU A 56 -5.04 -5.75 6.68
CA GLU A 56 -5.34 -5.05 7.92
C GLU A 56 -4.73 -3.64 7.96
N ILE A 57 -3.46 -3.51 7.57
CA ILE A 57 -2.77 -2.21 7.48
C ILE A 57 -3.47 -1.27 6.49
N VAL A 58 -3.73 -1.72 5.26
CA VAL A 58 -4.39 -0.90 4.24
C VAL A 58 -5.79 -0.45 4.70
N GLN A 59 -6.52 -1.34 5.38
CA GLN A 59 -7.82 -1.00 5.94
C GLN A 59 -7.74 0.13 6.98
N ARG A 60 -6.79 0.06 7.92
CA ARG A 60 -6.63 1.07 8.99
C ARG A 60 -6.04 2.37 8.48
N LEU A 61 -5.05 2.32 7.60
CA LEU A 61 -4.49 3.50 6.95
C LEU A 61 -5.56 4.30 6.21
N GLY A 62 -6.57 3.64 5.66
CA GLY A 62 -7.73 4.30 5.05
C GLY A 62 -8.56 5.16 6.00
N GLN A 63 -8.38 5.05 7.32
CA GLN A 63 -9.16 5.75 8.35
C GLN A 63 -8.32 6.73 9.20
N CYS A 64 -7.01 6.79 8.94
CA CYS A 64 -6.08 7.63 9.69
C CYS A 64 -5.94 9.02 9.04
N PRO A 65 -5.62 10.07 9.81
CA PRO A 65 -5.12 11.32 9.24
C PRO A 65 -3.78 11.07 8.55
N ARG A 66 -3.60 11.57 7.34
CA ARG A 66 -2.35 11.39 6.57
C ARG A 66 -1.91 12.74 6.01
N SER A 67 -0.60 12.92 5.94
CA SER A 67 -0.04 14.08 5.25
C SER A 67 -0.15 13.93 3.73
N SER A 68 -0.06 15.04 3.00
CA SER A 68 0.01 15.03 1.53
C SER A 68 1.17 14.19 1.00
N LEU A 69 2.31 14.19 1.71
CA LEU A 69 3.47 13.36 1.39
C LEU A 69 3.18 11.87 1.55
N GLN A 70 2.48 11.46 2.61
CA GLN A 70 2.08 10.07 2.83
C GLN A 70 1.07 9.61 1.77
N ASP A 71 0.11 10.46 1.40
CA ASP A 71 -0.81 10.15 0.30
C ASP A 71 -0.08 9.94 -1.03
N GLU A 72 0.95 10.74 -1.33
CA GLU A 72 1.75 10.58 -2.56
C GLU A 72 2.53 9.26 -2.59
N ARG A 73 3.12 8.89 -1.46
CA ARG A 73 3.79 7.60 -1.30
C ARG A 73 2.81 6.44 -1.45
N LEU A 74 1.61 6.55 -0.88
CA LEU A 74 0.57 5.53 -1.02
C LEU A 74 0.03 5.42 -2.46
N ARG A 75 -0.05 6.52 -3.23
CA ARG A 75 -0.36 6.47 -4.67
C ARG A 75 0.70 5.65 -5.41
N THR A 76 1.97 5.92 -5.13
CA THR A 76 3.10 5.17 -5.71
C THR A 76 3.00 3.67 -5.37
N VAL A 77 2.68 3.33 -4.12
CA VAL A 77 2.42 1.95 -3.73
C VAL A 77 1.28 1.34 -4.55
N VAL A 78 0.14 2.02 -4.70
CA VAL A 78 -0.99 1.48 -5.47
C VAL A 78 -0.62 1.25 -6.94
N LEU A 79 0.14 2.16 -7.56
CA LEU A 79 0.63 1.99 -8.94
C LEU A 79 1.54 0.76 -9.05
N GLN A 80 2.51 0.60 -8.15
CA GLN A 80 3.39 -0.58 -8.10
C GLN A 80 2.61 -1.88 -7.90
N ARG A 81 1.52 -1.86 -7.11
CA ARG A 81 0.66 -3.03 -6.91
C ARG A 81 -0.10 -3.42 -8.17
N CYS A 82 -0.41 -2.46 -9.04
CA CYS A 82 -1.09 -2.76 -10.31
C CYS A 82 -0.22 -3.63 -11.21
N GLU A 83 1.09 -3.41 -11.21
CA GLU A 83 2.05 -4.20 -12.01
C GLU A 83 2.37 -5.57 -11.40
N GLY A 84 2.08 -5.76 -10.10
CA GLY A 84 2.35 -6.97 -9.35
C GLY A 84 1.35 -8.12 -9.57
N PRO A 85 1.57 -9.27 -8.89
CA PRO A 85 0.61 -10.38 -8.88
C PRO A 85 -0.71 -9.99 -8.20
N THR A 86 -1.81 -10.61 -8.61
CA THR A 86 -3.12 -10.43 -7.95
C THR A 86 -3.11 -11.11 -6.59
N ARG A 87 -2.91 -10.33 -5.52
CA ARG A 87 -2.88 -10.81 -4.13
C ARG A 87 -4.17 -10.47 -3.39
N ARG A 88 -4.40 -11.11 -2.24
CA ARG A 88 -5.61 -10.98 -1.41
C ARG A 88 -5.92 -9.53 -1.03
N GLU A 89 -4.90 -8.78 -0.66
CA GLU A 89 -5.00 -7.39 -0.24
C GLU A 89 -5.33 -6.43 -1.40
N PHE A 90 -5.29 -6.88 -2.67
CA PHE A 90 -5.46 -6.00 -3.83
C PHE A 90 -6.78 -5.22 -3.80
N ARG A 91 -7.88 -5.87 -3.40
CA ARG A 91 -9.18 -5.20 -3.25
C ARG A 91 -9.18 -4.12 -2.18
N ARG A 92 -8.29 -4.21 -1.17
CA ARG A 92 -8.10 -3.15 -0.17
C ARG A 92 -7.36 -1.96 -0.75
N TYR A 93 -6.39 -2.17 -1.64
CA TYR A 93 -5.76 -1.06 -2.37
C TYR A 93 -6.77 -0.29 -3.23
N CYS A 94 -7.71 -0.95 -3.91
CA CYS A 94 -8.82 -0.25 -4.59
C CYS A 94 -9.62 0.64 -3.63
N ARG A 95 -9.94 0.14 -2.42
CA ARG A 95 -10.67 0.93 -1.41
C ARG A 95 -9.85 2.09 -0.86
N LEU A 96 -8.53 1.91 -0.72
CA LEU A 96 -7.61 2.97 -0.31
C LEU A 96 -7.53 4.07 -1.37
N ALA A 97 -7.45 3.69 -2.65
CA ALA A 97 -7.36 4.62 -3.78
C ALA A 97 -8.51 5.64 -3.83
N ARG A 98 -9.70 5.27 -3.35
CA ARG A 98 -10.86 6.17 -3.18
C ARG A 98 -10.53 7.43 -2.38
N ARG A 99 -9.57 7.35 -1.47
CA ARG A 99 -9.13 8.43 -0.58
C ARG A 99 -7.80 9.06 -1.02
N LEU A 100 -7.27 8.66 -2.17
CA LEU A 100 -5.99 9.14 -2.72
C LEU A 100 -6.19 9.91 -4.03
N LYS A 101 -7.41 10.37 -4.31
CA LYS A 101 -7.76 11.08 -5.55
C LYS A 101 -6.80 12.24 -5.80
N ALA A 102 -6.22 12.27 -6.99
CA ALA A 102 -5.43 13.38 -7.51
C ALA A 102 -5.33 13.25 -9.04
N PRO A 103 -5.31 14.36 -9.80
CA PRO A 103 -5.26 14.31 -11.27
C PRO A 103 -4.09 13.47 -11.82
N HIS A 104 -2.89 13.69 -11.30
CA HIS A 104 -1.69 12.97 -11.74
C HIS A 104 -1.75 11.46 -11.43
N PHE A 105 -2.48 11.07 -10.38
CA PHE A 105 -2.68 9.66 -10.03
C PHE A 105 -3.63 8.97 -11.00
N GLU A 106 -4.73 9.63 -11.37
CA GLU A 106 -5.67 9.13 -12.39
C GLU A 106 -5.00 9.04 -13.76
N GLU A 107 -4.19 10.04 -14.14
CA GLU A 107 -3.37 9.99 -15.36
C GLU A 107 -2.40 8.81 -15.37
N ALA A 108 -1.72 8.55 -14.25
CA ALA A 108 -0.81 7.41 -14.13
C ALA A 108 -1.55 6.07 -14.26
N LEU A 109 -2.71 5.93 -13.63
CA LEU A 109 -3.56 4.75 -13.77
C LEU A 109 -4.07 4.56 -15.20
N ASN A 110 -4.50 5.64 -15.86
CA ASN A 110 -4.92 5.61 -17.26
C ASN A 110 -3.78 5.14 -18.18
N LYS A 111 -2.53 5.58 -17.94
CA LYS A 111 -1.36 5.06 -18.66
C LYS A 111 -1.20 3.55 -18.44
N LEU A 112 -1.39 3.05 -17.22
CA LEU A 112 -1.31 1.62 -16.92
C LEU A 112 -2.41 0.78 -17.60
N THR A 113 -3.57 1.37 -17.95
CA THR A 113 -4.60 0.68 -18.75
C THR A 113 -4.18 0.42 -20.19
N GLN A 114 -3.10 1.06 -20.66
CA GLN A 114 -2.53 0.86 -21.99
C GLN A 114 -1.27 -0.01 -21.98
N ALA A 115 -0.94 -0.62 -20.84
CA ALA A 115 0.22 -1.51 -20.74
C ALA A 115 0.02 -2.81 -21.52
N SER A 116 1.11 -3.41 -22.00
CA SER A 116 1.05 -4.69 -22.73
C SER A 116 0.65 -5.88 -21.85
N SER A 117 0.74 -5.75 -20.52
CA SER A 117 0.39 -6.79 -19.56
C SER A 117 -1.12 -6.77 -19.27
N PRO A 118 -1.90 -7.80 -19.64
CA PRO A 118 -3.34 -7.83 -19.38
C PRO A 118 -3.68 -7.76 -17.88
N ARG A 119 -2.77 -8.26 -17.03
CA ARG A 119 -2.91 -8.17 -15.57
C ARG A 119 -2.82 -6.73 -15.09
N THR A 120 -1.81 -6.00 -15.57
CA THR A 120 -1.59 -4.59 -15.20
C THR A 120 -2.78 -3.75 -15.62
N VAL A 121 -3.25 -3.95 -16.86
CA VAL A 121 -4.46 -3.29 -17.38
C VAL A 121 -5.65 -3.54 -16.48
N ARG A 122 -5.95 -4.81 -16.18
CA ARG A 122 -7.07 -5.20 -15.31
C ARG A 122 -6.98 -4.58 -13.91
N HIS A 123 -5.79 -4.59 -13.32
CA HIS A 123 -5.57 -3.99 -12.01
C HIS A 123 -5.79 -2.48 -12.02
N ALA A 124 -5.23 -1.78 -13.01
CA ALA A 124 -5.42 -0.34 -13.17
C ALA A 124 -6.89 0.02 -13.36
N SER A 125 -7.61 -0.73 -14.20
CA SER A 125 -9.07 -0.57 -14.38
C SER A 125 -9.83 -0.73 -13.07
N TRP A 126 -9.55 -1.75 -12.27
CA TRP A 126 -10.20 -1.92 -10.96
C TRP A 126 -9.92 -0.80 -9.97
N VAL A 127 -8.75 -0.17 -10.06
CA VAL A 127 -8.42 0.99 -9.20
C VAL A 127 -9.17 2.22 -9.69
N LEU A 128 -9.17 2.51 -10.99
CA LEU A 128 -9.91 3.61 -11.60
C LEU A 128 -11.42 3.53 -11.31
N GLU A 129 -12.02 2.35 -11.48
CA GLU A 129 -13.44 2.09 -11.19
C GLU A 129 -13.80 2.36 -9.72
N ALA A 130 -12.83 2.22 -8.80
CA ALA A 130 -13.07 2.47 -7.39
C ALA A 130 -13.08 3.97 -7.06
N ILE A 131 -12.29 4.78 -7.77
CA ILE A 131 -12.14 6.21 -7.50
C ILE A 131 -13.46 6.94 -7.86
N PRO A 132 -14.04 7.73 -6.93
CA PRO A 132 -15.26 8.47 -7.21
C PRO A 132 -15.00 9.57 -8.25
N LYS A 133 -15.93 9.72 -9.20
CA LYS A 133 -15.93 10.80 -10.21
C LYS A 133 -15.95 12.17 -9.55
#